data_AF-A0A0C2BLI3-F1
#
_entry.id   AF-A0A0C2BLI3-F1
#
_cell.length_a   1.000
_cell.length_b   1.000
_cell.length_c   1.000
_cell.angle_alpha   90.00
_cell.angle_beta   90.00
_cell.angle_gamma   90.00
#
_symmetry.space_group_name_H-M   'P 1'
#
loop_
_entity.id
_entity.type
_entity.pdbx_description
1 polymer ?
#
loop_
_entity_poly.entity_id
_entity_poly.type
_entity_poly.pdbx_seq_one_letter_code
_entity_poly.pdbx_strand_id
1 'polypeptide(L)'
;LPLFLLSFFCPICLFQSFALLVVINSCTLVVPWNVEEEKQRRNVLFGLTILSALCNILFTIEIILKSVAFTVRGFWQSRRNRGDFVITILGLTWIVFHFLFQVPAYIAGGINEWKRLTYTFGYMVVILRFFTIAGSTAFTHCHCFSSICLFPGRKSTLKMLMLTVLMSMVRSLFIIAAMFLLVLFYAYTGVILFGMVKYGQAVSKHVNFRNGREALVVLFRSVTGEDWNDIMHDCMVSFRQQLLIIPHVRLLIFSSLFHLIT
;
A
#
# COMPACT_ATOMS: atom_id res chain seq x y z
N LEU A 1 12.68 14.82 -41.71
CA LEU A 1 13.07 14.96 -40.29
C LEU A 1 12.33 14.02 -39.30
N PRO A 2 10.99 13.78 -39.38
CA PRO A 2 10.30 12.94 -38.39
C PRO A 2 10.62 11.44 -38.54
N LEU A 3 10.78 10.95 -39.77
CA LEU A 3 11.04 9.53 -40.05
C LEU A 3 12.45 9.07 -39.64
N PHE A 4 13.46 9.93 -39.71
CA PHE A 4 14.86 9.58 -39.38
C PHE A 4 15.10 9.49 -37.86
N LEU A 5 14.38 10.30 -37.07
CA LEU A 5 14.37 10.20 -35.59
C LEU A 5 13.63 8.93 -35.12
N LEU A 6 12.59 8.50 -35.84
CA LEU A 6 11.88 7.25 -35.58
C LEU A 6 12.73 6.00 -35.83
N SER A 7 13.68 6.04 -36.78
CA SER A 7 14.60 4.93 -37.08
C SER A 7 15.71 4.76 -36.04
N PHE A 8 16.20 5.86 -35.45
CA PHE A 8 17.19 5.83 -34.37
C PHE A 8 16.57 5.40 -33.03
N PHE A 9 15.28 5.68 -32.85
CA PHE A 9 14.49 5.25 -31.72
C PHE A 9 13.88 3.87 -32.00
N CYS A 10 14.72 2.83 -32.03
CA CYS A 10 14.18 1.47 -31.96
C CYS A 10 13.32 1.37 -30.68
N PRO A 11 11.98 1.23 -30.79
CA PRO A 11 11.09 1.27 -29.64
C PRO A 11 11.44 0.20 -28.59
N ILE A 12 12.08 -0.88 -29.05
CA ILE A 12 12.51 -2.03 -28.25
C ILE A 12 13.75 -1.67 -27.41
N CYS A 13 14.78 -1.05 -28.00
CA CYS A 13 16.00 -0.66 -27.27
C CYS A 13 15.74 0.46 -26.25
N LEU A 14 14.85 1.40 -26.58
CA LEU A 14 14.49 2.47 -25.65
C LEU A 14 13.63 1.96 -24.48
N PHE A 15 12.74 1.00 -24.74
CA PHE A 15 11.96 0.36 -23.69
C PHE A 15 12.83 -0.48 -22.74
N GLN A 16 13.81 -1.21 -23.26
CA GLN A 16 14.76 -2.01 -22.46
C GLN A 16 15.68 -1.14 -21.60
N SER A 17 16.19 -0.03 -22.16
CA SER A 17 17.02 0.92 -21.41
C SER A 17 16.23 1.67 -20.33
N PHE A 18 14.96 2.01 -20.58
CA PHE A 18 14.06 2.58 -19.58
C PHE A 18 13.81 1.63 -18.41
N ALA A 19 13.49 0.35 -18.71
CA ALA A 19 13.25 -0.64 -17.67
C ALA A 19 14.49 -0.84 -16.78
N LEU A 20 15.67 -0.89 -17.38
CA LEU A 20 16.94 -0.95 -16.67
C LEU A 20 17.15 0.27 -15.75
N LEU A 21 16.85 1.48 -16.25
CA LEU A 21 17.04 2.71 -15.48
C LEU A 21 16.15 2.77 -14.24
N VAL A 22 14.90 2.30 -14.31
CA VAL A 22 14.01 2.23 -13.15
C VAL A 22 14.47 1.16 -12.17
N VAL A 23 14.96 0.02 -12.65
CA VAL A 23 15.53 -1.02 -11.75
C VAL A 23 16.74 -0.46 -11.01
N ILE A 24 17.65 0.22 -11.70
CA ILE A 24 18.81 0.88 -11.09
C ILE A 24 18.36 1.92 -10.04
N ASN A 25 17.38 2.77 -10.38
CA ASN A 25 16.85 3.74 -9.43
C ASN A 25 16.18 3.05 -8.22
N SER A 26 15.51 1.92 -8.41
CA SER A 26 14.87 1.16 -7.33
C SER A 26 15.89 0.48 -6.42
N CYS A 27 17.04 0.04 -6.95
CA CYS A 27 18.15 -0.48 -6.17
C CYS A 27 18.74 0.56 -5.20
N THR A 28 18.50 1.86 -5.42
CA THR A 28 18.92 2.90 -4.46
C THR A 28 18.17 2.85 -3.12
N LEU A 29 17.05 2.13 -3.07
CA LEU A 29 16.25 1.93 -1.86
C LEU A 29 16.66 0.69 -1.04
N VAL A 30 17.70 -0.05 -1.46
CA VAL A 30 18.21 -1.21 -0.68
C VAL A 30 18.66 -0.77 0.71
N VAL A 31 19.17 0.45 0.84
CA VAL A 31 19.41 1.10 2.12
C VAL A 31 18.25 2.08 2.37
N PRO A 32 17.56 2.02 3.52
CA PRO A 32 16.45 2.92 3.78
C PRO A 32 16.96 4.34 3.93
N TRP A 33 16.33 5.27 3.22
CA TRP A 33 16.69 6.70 3.27
C TRP A 33 16.15 7.31 4.57
N ASN A 34 16.96 7.22 5.62
CA ASN A 34 16.62 7.72 6.94
C ASN A 34 17.81 8.46 7.57
N VAL A 35 17.51 9.40 8.47
CA VAL A 35 18.52 10.28 9.10
C VAL A 35 19.48 9.46 9.99
N GLU A 36 18.97 8.39 10.57
CA GLU A 36 19.62 7.50 11.51
C GLU A 36 20.65 6.61 10.78
N GLU A 37 20.29 6.09 9.60
CA GLU A 37 21.22 5.34 8.73
C GLU A 37 22.31 6.23 8.14
N GLU A 38 21.98 7.48 7.81
CA GLU A 38 22.97 8.43 7.32
C GLU A 38 24.06 8.73 8.35
N LYS A 39 23.70 8.74 9.66
CA LYS A 39 24.68 8.90 10.74
C LYS A 39 25.71 7.77 10.73
N GLN A 40 25.30 6.56 10.36
CA GLN A 40 26.16 5.38 10.31
C GLN A 40 26.89 5.21 8.97
N ARG A 41 26.24 5.51 7.83
CA ARG A 41 26.76 5.27 6.48
C ARG A 41 26.58 6.47 5.55
N ARG A 42 26.98 7.66 6.00
CA ARG A 42 26.83 8.93 5.27
C ARG A 42 27.25 8.87 3.80
N ASN A 43 28.46 8.36 3.54
CA ASN A 43 29.04 8.35 2.18
C ASN A 43 28.22 7.47 1.23
N VAL A 44 27.69 6.35 1.73
CA VAL A 44 26.85 5.44 0.93
C VAL A 44 25.51 6.11 0.64
N LEU A 45 24.85 6.66 1.66
CA LEU A 45 23.53 7.28 1.49
C LEU A 45 23.58 8.49 0.55
N PHE A 46 24.62 9.32 0.67
CA PHE A 46 24.86 10.45 -0.24
C PHE A 46 25.14 9.98 -1.68
N GLY A 47 25.88 8.89 -1.87
CA GLY A 47 26.07 8.28 -3.18
C GLY A 47 24.77 7.77 -3.80
N LEU A 48 23.89 7.15 -3.00
CA LEU A 48 22.60 6.64 -3.45
C LEU A 48 21.63 7.77 -3.85
N THR A 49 21.61 8.89 -3.11
CA THR A 49 20.76 10.04 -3.47
C THR A 49 21.26 10.76 -4.72
N ILE A 50 22.58 10.89 -4.91
CA ILE A 50 23.16 11.39 -6.17
C ILE A 50 22.78 10.47 -7.34
N LEU A 51 22.94 9.16 -7.18
CA LEU A 51 22.58 8.19 -8.21
C LEU A 51 21.09 8.31 -8.59
N SER A 52 20.21 8.44 -7.61
CA SER A 52 18.78 8.65 -7.85
C SER A 52 18.48 9.99 -8.54
N ALA A 53 19.22 11.05 -8.22
CA ALA A 53 19.11 12.34 -8.91
C ALA A 53 19.53 12.24 -10.38
N LEU A 54 20.64 11.55 -10.67
CA LEU A 54 21.08 11.28 -12.04
C LEU A 54 20.02 10.48 -12.83
N CYS A 55 19.43 9.45 -12.21
CA CYS A 55 18.33 8.71 -12.83
C CYS A 55 17.12 9.62 -13.15
N ASN A 56 16.73 10.52 -12.24
CA ASN A 56 15.64 11.48 -12.47
C ASN A 56 15.93 12.49 -13.60
N ILE A 57 17.19 12.89 -13.77
CA ILE A 57 17.60 13.72 -14.91
C ILE A 57 17.45 12.93 -16.23
N LEU A 58 17.89 11.66 -16.26
CA LEU A 58 17.75 10.80 -17.43
C LEU A 58 16.27 10.55 -17.79
N PHE A 59 15.39 10.35 -16.80
CA PHE A 59 13.94 10.26 -17.04
C PHE A 59 13.34 11.56 -17.60
N THR A 60 13.91 12.71 -17.24
CA THR A 60 13.48 14.00 -17.79
C THR A 60 13.82 14.09 -19.27
N ILE A 61 15.03 13.68 -19.67
CA ILE A 61 15.45 13.62 -21.06
C ILE A 61 14.52 12.70 -21.87
N GLU A 62 14.20 11.52 -21.35
CA GLU A 62 13.26 10.59 -21.99
C GLU A 62 11.90 11.24 -22.28
N ILE A 63 11.34 11.96 -21.30
CA ILE A 63 10.03 12.61 -21.45
C ILE A 63 10.08 13.76 -22.47
N ILE A 64 11.17 14.52 -22.49
CA ILE A 64 11.40 15.55 -23.51
C ILE A 64 11.44 14.90 -24.90
N LEU A 65 12.20 13.81 -25.07
CA LEU A 65 12.28 13.08 -26.33
C LEU A 65 10.92 12.55 -26.78
N LYS A 66 10.11 11.98 -25.87
CA LYS A 66 8.74 11.55 -26.16
C LYS A 66 7.85 12.73 -26.56
N SER A 67 7.99 13.89 -25.92
CA SER A 67 7.18 15.07 -26.23
C SER A 67 7.45 15.63 -27.63
N VAL A 68 8.71 15.59 -28.07
CA VAL A 68 9.12 15.99 -29.42
C VAL A 68 8.66 14.96 -30.46
N ALA A 69 8.80 13.66 -30.18
CA ALA A 69 8.45 12.60 -31.12
C ALA A 69 6.95 12.51 -31.41
N PHE A 70 6.09 12.63 -30.38
CA PHE A 70 4.63 12.46 -30.53
C PHE A 70 3.88 13.77 -30.80
N THR A 71 4.57 14.91 -30.83
CA THR A 71 3.97 16.26 -30.78
C THR A 71 3.17 16.48 -29.48
N VAL A 72 3.09 17.72 -28.98
CA VAL A 72 2.46 18.02 -27.68
C VAL A 72 1.02 17.49 -27.55
N ARG A 73 0.23 17.59 -28.63
CA ARG A 73 -1.15 17.08 -28.66
C ARG A 73 -1.20 15.54 -28.60
N GLY A 74 -0.34 14.85 -29.32
CA GLY A 74 -0.27 13.38 -29.30
C GLY A 74 0.28 12.83 -27.98
N PHE A 75 1.24 13.54 -27.38
CA PHE A 75 1.79 13.18 -26.07
C PHE A 75 0.71 13.20 -24.97
N TRP A 76 -0.15 14.23 -24.97
CA TRP A 76 -1.18 14.40 -23.94
C TRP A 76 -2.38 13.45 -24.09
N GLN A 77 -2.60 12.86 -25.27
CA GLN A 77 -3.65 11.87 -25.46
C GLN A 77 -3.37 10.57 -24.67
N SER A 78 -2.11 10.13 -24.63
CA SER A 78 -1.72 8.92 -23.89
C SER A 78 -1.81 9.12 -22.37
N ARG A 79 -2.60 8.28 -21.68
CA ARG A 79 -2.71 8.26 -20.21
C ARG A 79 -1.38 7.94 -19.54
N ARG A 80 -0.58 7.05 -20.16
CA ARG A 80 0.71 6.60 -19.64
C ARG A 80 1.75 7.72 -19.65
N ASN A 81 1.84 8.45 -20.76
CA ASN A 81 2.78 9.55 -20.92
C ASN A 81 2.48 10.71 -19.95
N ARG A 82 1.20 10.95 -19.63
CA ARG A 82 0.77 11.92 -18.61
C ARG A 82 1.23 11.54 -17.21
N GLY A 83 1.08 10.26 -16.84
CA GLY A 83 1.57 9.75 -15.55
C GLY A 83 3.08 9.88 -15.43
N ASP A 84 3.82 9.45 -16.46
CA ASP A 84 5.28 9.55 -16.48
C ASP A 84 5.74 11.02 -16.41
N PHE A 85 5.01 11.95 -17.05
CA PHE A 85 5.27 13.39 -16.97
C PHE A 85 5.10 13.92 -15.54
N VAL A 86 4.00 13.60 -14.87
CA VAL A 86 3.75 14.03 -13.47
C VAL A 86 4.83 13.53 -12.52
N ILE A 87 5.23 12.26 -12.63
CA ILE A 87 6.26 11.68 -11.77
C ILE A 87 7.63 12.30 -12.06
N THR A 88 7.88 12.69 -13.31
CA THR A 88 9.09 13.46 -13.69
C THR A 88 9.12 14.84 -13.04
N ILE A 89 7.99 15.56 -13.03
CA ILE A 89 7.89 16.84 -12.34
C ILE A 89 8.14 16.68 -10.84
N LEU A 90 7.51 15.69 -10.19
CA LEU A 90 7.74 15.40 -8.76
C LEU A 90 9.21 15.08 -8.47
N GLY A 91 9.88 14.32 -9.35
CA GLY A 91 11.31 14.03 -9.23
C GLY A 91 12.21 15.25 -9.38
N LEU A 92 11.90 16.15 -10.32
CA LEU A 92 12.62 17.43 -10.47
C LEU A 92 12.42 18.33 -9.25
N THR A 93 11.18 18.40 -8.75
CA THR A 93 10.87 19.11 -7.51
C THR A 93 11.68 18.54 -6.35
N TRP A 94 11.76 17.21 -6.22
CA TRP A 94 12.58 16.58 -5.18
C TRP A 94 14.07 16.95 -5.31
N ILE A 95 14.66 16.91 -6.51
CA ILE A 95 16.07 17.31 -6.72
C ILE A 95 16.30 18.75 -6.24
N VAL A 96 15.42 19.67 -6.62
CA VAL A 96 15.49 21.07 -6.19
C VAL A 96 15.43 21.18 -4.67
N PHE A 97 14.44 20.57 -4.03
CA PHE A 97 14.32 20.60 -2.56
C PHE A 97 15.51 19.94 -1.84
N HIS A 98 16.04 18.83 -2.35
CA HIS A 98 17.15 18.11 -1.74
C HIS A 98 18.49 18.85 -1.87
N PHE A 99 18.87 19.20 -3.10
CA PHE A 99 20.20 19.78 -3.36
C PHE A 99 20.24 21.29 -3.16
N LEU A 100 19.18 22.03 -3.49
CA LEU A 100 19.19 23.50 -3.38
C LEU A 100 18.74 24.01 -2.01
N PHE A 101 17.87 23.28 -1.31
CA PHE A 101 17.37 23.73 0.00
C PHE A 101 17.94 22.92 1.16
N GLN A 102 17.85 21.60 1.14
CA GLN A 102 18.23 20.78 2.29
C GLN A 102 19.74 20.67 2.51
N VAL A 103 20.57 20.52 1.47
CA VAL A 103 22.04 20.44 1.61
C VAL A 103 22.63 21.76 2.15
N PRO A 104 22.29 22.95 1.60
CA PRO A 104 22.77 24.22 2.15
C PRO A 104 22.23 24.50 3.54
N ALA A 105 20.96 24.19 3.81
CA ALA A 105 20.37 24.36 5.13
C ALA A 105 21.11 23.50 6.18
N TYR A 106 21.46 22.26 5.86
CA TYR A 106 22.23 21.40 6.78
C TYR A 106 23.61 21.98 7.12
N ILE A 107 24.32 22.54 6.13
CA ILE A 107 25.62 23.18 6.34
C ILE A 107 25.48 24.42 7.23
N ALA A 108 24.37 25.14 7.13
CA ALA A 108 24.05 26.32 7.94
C ALA A 108 23.46 26.00 9.33
N GLY A 109 23.43 24.74 9.76
CA GLY A 109 22.88 24.33 11.07
C GLY A 109 21.37 24.04 11.06
N GLY A 110 20.82 23.67 9.90
CA GLY A 110 19.39 23.48 9.66
C GLY A 110 18.73 22.31 10.41
N ILE A 111 17.39 22.35 10.44
CA ILE A 111 16.54 21.48 11.25
C ILE A 111 16.45 20.07 10.64
N ASN A 112 16.58 19.03 11.48
CA ASN A 112 16.49 17.61 11.07
C ASN A 112 15.15 17.23 10.40
N GLU A 113 14.09 18.02 10.61
CA GLU A 113 12.76 17.82 10.02
C GLU A 113 12.75 17.98 8.50
N TRP A 114 13.40 19.03 7.96
CA TRP A 114 13.51 19.24 6.51
C TRP A 114 14.23 18.09 5.82
N LYS A 115 15.19 17.50 6.52
CA LYS A 115 15.94 16.33 6.06
C LYS A 115 15.06 15.09 5.98
N ARG A 116 14.29 14.83 7.04
CA ARG A 116 13.32 13.73 7.07
C ARG A 116 12.28 13.89 5.95
N LEU A 117 11.71 15.09 5.80
CA LEU A 117 10.74 15.39 4.75
C LEU A 117 11.31 15.12 3.35
N THR A 118 12.53 15.59 3.09
CA THR A 118 13.17 15.43 1.78
C THR A 118 13.48 13.97 1.46
N TYR A 119 13.93 13.18 2.45
CA TYR A 119 14.13 11.75 2.27
C TYR A 119 12.82 10.99 2.05
N THR A 120 11.78 11.29 2.81
CA THR A 120 10.45 10.69 2.59
C THR A 120 9.91 11.06 1.21
N PHE A 121 10.03 12.31 0.78
CA PHE A 121 9.56 12.74 -0.53
C PHE A 121 10.33 12.06 -1.67
N GLY A 122 11.66 11.96 -1.57
CA GLY A 122 12.49 11.24 -2.55
C GLY A 122 12.17 9.75 -2.63
N TYR A 123 12.03 9.11 -1.47
CA TYR A 123 11.58 7.72 -1.35
C TYR A 123 10.25 7.49 -2.07
N MET A 124 9.25 8.37 -1.85
CA MET A 124 7.96 8.28 -2.52
C MET A 124 8.10 8.41 -4.05
N VAL A 125 8.96 9.31 -4.55
CA VAL A 125 9.21 9.45 -5.99
C VAL A 125 9.81 8.18 -6.60
N VAL A 126 10.80 7.56 -5.95
CA VAL A 126 11.43 6.33 -6.44
C VAL A 126 10.42 5.17 -6.46
N ILE A 127 9.56 5.07 -5.44
CA ILE A 127 8.49 4.07 -5.41
C ILE A 127 7.46 4.31 -6.51
N LEU A 128 7.00 5.56 -6.69
CA LEU A 128 6.09 5.91 -7.77
C LEU A 128 6.69 5.55 -9.14
N ARG A 129 8.02 5.70 -9.31
CA ARG A 129 8.76 5.25 -10.51
C ARG A 129 8.81 3.75 -10.67
N PHE A 130 9.04 2.98 -9.62
CA PHE A 130 8.93 1.52 -9.69
C PHE A 130 7.54 1.10 -10.16
N PHE A 131 6.51 1.78 -9.65
CA PHE A 131 5.13 1.59 -10.07
C PHE A 131 4.81 2.12 -11.46
N THR A 132 5.68 2.84 -12.20
CA THR A 132 5.41 3.15 -13.62
C THR A 132 5.66 1.95 -14.53
N ILE A 133 6.63 1.10 -14.20
CA ILE A 133 6.83 -0.19 -14.90
C ILE A 133 5.61 -1.09 -14.67
N ALA A 134 5.23 -1.26 -13.40
CA ALA A 134 4.00 -2.00 -13.04
C ALA A 134 2.72 -1.25 -13.53
N GLY A 135 2.82 0.06 -13.70
CA GLY A 135 1.80 1.01 -14.14
C GLY A 135 1.48 0.94 -15.62
N SER A 136 2.30 0.26 -16.42
CA SER A 136 1.93 -0.18 -17.76
C SER A 136 0.66 -1.07 -17.71
N THR A 137 0.43 -1.74 -16.58
CA THR A 137 -0.78 -2.50 -16.23
C THR A 137 -1.62 -1.89 -15.09
N ALA A 138 -1.05 -1.05 -14.22
CA ALA A 138 -1.74 -0.52 -13.03
C ALA A 138 -2.30 0.93 -13.16
N PHE A 139 -1.75 1.80 -14.02
CA PHE A 139 -2.16 3.23 -14.05
C PHE A 139 -3.27 3.56 -15.06
N THR A 140 -3.55 2.66 -16.02
CA THR A 140 -4.83 2.68 -16.75
C THR A 140 -6.00 2.53 -15.79
N HIS A 141 -5.74 1.99 -14.60
CA HIS A 141 -6.74 1.70 -13.59
C HIS A 141 -6.81 2.69 -12.45
N CYS A 142 -6.01 3.78 -12.49
CA CYS A 142 -6.25 4.93 -11.64
C CYS A 142 -7.24 5.88 -12.32
N HIS A 143 -8.47 5.41 -12.31
CA HIS A 143 -9.65 6.23 -12.08
C HIS A 143 -10.17 5.90 -10.62
N CYS A 144 -9.33 5.17 -9.86
CA CYS A 144 -9.55 3.94 -9.06
C CYS A 144 -10.16 2.73 -9.82
N PHE A 145 -10.40 2.89 -11.12
CA PHE A 145 -11.72 2.68 -11.73
C PHE A 145 -11.60 2.36 -13.23
N SER A 146 -10.56 1.63 -13.62
CA SER A 146 -10.57 0.91 -14.91
C SER A 146 -10.16 -0.56 -14.78
N SER A 147 -9.92 -1.05 -13.53
CA SER A 147 -9.08 -2.21 -13.06
C SER A 147 -9.16 -3.58 -13.71
N ILE A 148 -9.93 -3.72 -14.77
CA ILE A 148 -10.25 -5.01 -15.35
C ILE A 148 -9.72 -5.20 -16.79
N CYS A 149 -9.44 -4.14 -17.55
CA CYS A 149 -9.30 -4.30 -19.00
C CYS A 149 -7.88 -4.50 -19.58
N LEU A 150 -6.79 -4.47 -18.81
CA LEU A 150 -5.44 -4.47 -19.42
C LEU A 150 -4.38 -5.32 -18.70
N PHE A 151 -4.59 -6.63 -18.62
CA PHE A 151 -3.46 -7.57 -18.60
C PHE A 151 -3.15 -7.99 -20.05
N PRO A 152 -2.13 -7.46 -20.73
CA PRO A 152 -1.71 -8.00 -22.01
C PRO A 152 -0.90 -9.29 -21.75
N GLY A 153 -1.33 -10.43 -22.30
CA GLY A 153 -0.37 -11.48 -22.67
C GLY A 153 -0.25 -12.76 -21.83
N ARG A 154 -1.13 -13.12 -20.89
CA ARG A 154 -1.18 -14.53 -20.40
C ARG A 154 -2.62 -15.05 -20.22
N LYS A 155 -3.04 -15.90 -21.17
CA LYS A 155 -4.22 -16.80 -21.23
C LYS A 155 -5.60 -16.15 -20.95
N SER A 156 -6.47 -16.14 -21.97
CA SER A 156 -7.89 -15.71 -21.91
C SER A 156 -8.66 -16.31 -20.72
N THR A 157 -8.32 -17.53 -20.30
CA THR A 157 -8.89 -18.19 -19.12
C THR A 157 -8.59 -17.46 -17.81
N LEU A 158 -7.37 -16.98 -17.58
CA LEU A 158 -7.01 -16.27 -16.34
C LEU A 158 -7.73 -14.92 -16.24
N LYS A 159 -7.93 -14.23 -17.37
CA LYS A 159 -8.74 -13.00 -17.42
C LYS A 159 -10.20 -13.26 -17.08
N MET A 160 -10.77 -14.33 -17.62
CA MET A 160 -12.14 -14.72 -17.35
C MET A 160 -12.31 -15.13 -15.89
N LEU A 161 -11.35 -15.87 -15.31
CA LEU A 161 -11.34 -16.22 -13.90
C LEU A 161 -11.24 -14.97 -13.00
N MET A 162 -10.32 -14.04 -13.29
CA MET A 162 -10.18 -12.80 -12.52
C MET A 162 -11.41 -11.90 -12.62
N LEU A 163 -12.02 -11.80 -13.81
CA LEU A 163 -13.25 -11.02 -14.01
C LEU A 163 -14.44 -11.64 -13.27
N THR A 164 -14.56 -12.98 -13.29
CA THR A 164 -15.55 -13.71 -12.50
C THR A 164 -15.34 -13.50 -11.00
N VAL A 165 -14.09 -13.55 -10.52
CA VAL A 165 -13.77 -13.27 -9.11
C VAL A 165 -14.16 -11.85 -8.73
N LEU A 166 -13.82 -10.83 -9.54
CA LEU A 166 -14.17 -9.45 -9.20
C LEU A 166 -15.68 -9.19 -9.26
N MET A 167 -16.37 -9.67 -10.29
CA MET A 167 -17.82 -9.54 -10.40
C MET A 167 -18.53 -10.28 -9.27
N SER A 168 -18.00 -11.43 -8.86
CA SER A 168 -18.46 -12.16 -7.66
C SER A 168 -18.25 -11.34 -6.38
N MET A 169 -17.08 -10.72 -6.21
CA MET A 169 -16.77 -9.87 -5.05
C MET A 169 -17.67 -8.63 -4.96
N VAL A 170 -17.97 -7.98 -6.09
CA VAL A 170 -18.91 -6.84 -6.13
C VAL A 170 -20.33 -7.29 -5.76
N ARG A 171 -20.75 -8.46 -6.23
CA ARG A 171 -22.06 -9.04 -5.89
C ARG A 171 -22.14 -9.48 -4.43
N SER A 172 -21.02 -9.87 -3.82
CA SER A 172 -20.93 -10.24 -2.40
C SER A 172 -20.75 -9.06 -1.46
N LEU A 173 -20.59 -7.82 -1.95
CA LEU A 173 -20.46 -6.63 -1.08
C LEU A 173 -21.64 -6.48 -0.11
N PHE A 174 -22.87 -6.79 -0.55
CA PHE A 174 -24.04 -6.77 0.33
C PHE A 174 -23.93 -7.80 1.47
N ILE A 175 -23.43 -8.99 1.15
CA ILE A 175 -23.22 -10.08 2.12
C ILE A 175 -22.09 -9.71 3.09
N ILE A 176 -20.97 -9.18 2.58
CA ILE A 176 -19.84 -8.75 3.40
C ILE A 176 -20.25 -7.59 4.32
N ALA A 177 -21.01 -6.62 3.83
CA ALA A 177 -21.53 -5.53 4.64
C ALA A 177 -22.49 -6.02 5.73
N ALA A 178 -23.37 -6.99 5.41
CA ALA A 178 -24.26 -7.62 6.38
C ALA A 178 -23.47 -8.40 7.45
N MET A 179 -22.45 -9.18 7.05
CA MET A 179 -21.55 -9.88 7.97
C MET A 179 -20.79 -8.90 8.86
N PHE A 180 -20.30 -7.79 8.32
CA PHE A 180 -19.63 -6.75 9.09
C PHE A 180 -20.56 -6.10 10.12
N LEU A 181 -21.78 -5.76 9.72
CA LEU A 181 -22.79 -5.19 10.63
C LEU A 181 -23.15 -6.17 11.75
N LEU A 182 -23.26 -7.45 11.43
CA LEU A 182 -23.46 -8.50 12.42
C LEU A 182 -22.28 -8.56 13.41
N VAL A 183 -21.04 -8.62 12.91
CA VAL A 183 -19.83 -8.62 13.76
C VAL A 183 -19.79 -7.38 14.65
N LEU A 184 -20.20 -6.21 14.14
CA LEU A 184 -20.27 -4.97 14.91
C LEU A 184 -21.30 -5.07 16.06
N PHE A 185 -22.49 -5.61 15.80
CA PHE A 185 -23.51 -5.83 16.83
C PHE A 185 -23.00 -6.78 17.93
N TYR A 186 -22.33 -7.86 17.54
CA TYR A 186 -21.72 -8.79 18.48
C TYR A 186 -20.51 -8.20 19.21
N ALA A 187 -19.76 -7.26 18.62
CA ALA A 187 -18.68 -6.56 19.30
C ALA A 187 -19.21 -5.75 20.47
N TYR A 188 -20.27 -4.96 20.25
CA TYR A 188 -20.92 -4.21 21.32
C TYR A 188 -21.51 -5.13 22.39
N THR A 189 -22.16 -6.22 21.98
CA THR A 189 -22.67 -7.24 22.90
C THR A 189 -21.53 -7.85 23.72
N GLY A 190 -20.40 -8.18 23.08
CA GLY A 190 -19.20 -8.73 23.72
C GLY A 190 -18.58 -7.77 24.73
N VAL A 191 -18.56 -6.46 24.45
CA VAL A 191 -18.09 -5.46 25.42
C VAL A 191 -18.97 -5.43 26.67
N ILE A 192 -20.29 -5.45 26.50
CA ILE A 192 -21.24 -5.43 27.62
C ILE A 192 -21.12 -6.72 28.46
N LEU A 193 -20.92 -7.86 27.81
CA LEU A 193 -20.88 -9.16 28.50
C LEU A 193 -19.52 -9.50 29.09
N PHE A 194 -18.42 -9.15 28.41
CA PHE A 194 -17.06 -9.63 28.69
C PHE A 194 -16.04 -8.50 28.95
N GLY A 195 -16.48 -7.24 29.04
CA GLY A 195 -15.57 -6.11 29.29
C GLY A 195 -14.79 -6.21 30.61
N MET A 196 -15.29 -6.99 31.58
CA MET A 196 -14.66 -7.16 32.90
C MET A 196 -13.97 -8.52 33.09
N VAL A 197 -13.77 -9.29 32.03
CA VAL A 197 -13.09 -10.60 32.08
C VAL A 197 -11.61 -10.43 32.46
N LYS A 198 -11.10 -11.34 33.31
CA LYS A 198 -9.69 -11.37 33.71
C LYS A 198 -8.85 -11.90 32.56
N TYR A 199 -7.60 -11.44 32.45
CA TYR A 199 -6.69 -11.95 31.44
C TYR A 199 -6.39 -13.44 31.66
N GLY A 200 -6.39 -14.20 30.57
CA GLY A 200 -6.20 -15.65 30.53
C GLY A 200 -5.05 -16.04 29.60
N GLN A 201 -5.15 -17.21 28.98
CA GLN A 201 -4.14 -17.69 28.01
C GLN A 201 -4.26 -16.98 26.66
N ALA A 202 -5.48 -16.78 26.16
CA ALA A 202 -5.78 -16.10 24.91
C ALA A 202 -6.27 -14.65 25.11
N VAL A 203 -6.95 -14.38 26.23
CA VAL A 203 -7.40 -13.01 26.57
C VAL A 203 -6.24 -12.21 27.17
N SER A 204 -5.71 -11.24 26.42
CA SER A 204 -4.52 -10.46 26.77
C SER A 204 -4.76 -8.94 26.69
N LYS A 205 -3.73 -8.13 27.02
CA LYS A 205 -3.79 -6.66 26.93
C LYS A 205 -4.21 -6.16 25.54
N HIS A 206 -3.89 -6.90 24.48
CA HIS A 206 -4.18 -6.54 23.10
C HIS A 206 -5.39 -7.30 22.52
N VAL A 207 -5.89 -8.32 23.22
CA VAL A 207 -6.98 -9.21 22.80
C VAL A 207 -8.01 -9.27 23.93
N ASN A 208 -8.95 -8.32 23.96
CA ASN A 208 -9.96 -8.22 25.01
C ASN A 208 -11.23 -7.51 24.55
N PHE A 209 -12.25 -7.55 25.39
CA PHE A 209 -13.56 -6.94 25.17
C PHE A 209 -13.78 -5.64 25.96
N ARG A 210 -12.72 -4.94 26.41
CA ARG A 210 -12.91 -3.73 27.24
C ARG A 210 -13.47 -2.55 26.45
N ASN A 211 -13.15 -2.50 25.16
CA ASN A 211 -13.46 -1.42 24.25
C ASN A 211 -14.00 -2.01 22.94
N GLY A 212 -14.84 -1.24 22.24
CA GLY A 212 -15.49 -1.70 21.02
C GLY A 212 -14.52 -2.01 19.86
N ARG A 213 -13.38 -1.31 19.76
CA ARG A 213 -12.38 -1.55 18.70
C ARG A 213 -11.66 -2.88 18.91
N GLU A 214 -11.24 -3.13 20.14
CA GLU A 214 -10.57 -4.35 20.56
C GLU A 214 -11.51 -5.56 20.43
N ALA A 215 -12.76 -5.43 20.86
CA ALA A 215 -13.79 -6.46 20.66
C ALA A 215 -14.03 -6.79 19.18
N LEU A 216 -14.02 -5.77 18.31
CA LEU A 216 -14.12 -5.95 16.86
C LEU A 216 -12.97 -6.78 16.30
N VAL A 217 -11.73 -6.48 16.70
CA VAL A 217 -10.54 -7.24 16.27
C VAL A 217 -10.59 -8.69 16.77
N VAL A 218 -11.01 -8.90 18.01
CA VAL A 218 -11.20 -10.24 18.60
C VAL A 218 -12.22 -11.06 17.81
N LEU A 219 -13.35 -10.46 17.44
CA LEU A 219 -14.39 -11.13 16.66
C LEU A 219 -13.97 -11.38 15.22
N PHE A 220 -13.25 -10.45 14.58
CA PHE A 220 -12.67 -10.68 13.26
C PHE A 220 -11.69 -11.84 13.25
N ARG A 221 -10.80 -11.91 14.26
CA ARG A 221 -9.89 -13.04 14.48
C ARG A 221 -10.65 -14.36 14.65
N SER A 222 -11.76 -14.32 15.40
CA SER A 222 -12.64 -15.48 15.61
C SER A 222 -13.28 -15.93 14.30
N VAL A 223 -13.81 -15.01 13.47
CA VAL A 223 -14.40 -15.30 12.14
C VAL A 223 -13.39 -15.96 11.19
N THR A 224 -12.10 -15.64 11.31
CA THR A 224 -11.03 -16.30 10.54
C THR A 224 -10.60 -17.66 11.10
N GLY A 225 -11.17 -18.09 12.23
CA GLY A 225 -10.89 -19.39 12.85
C GLY A 225 -9.62 -19.41 13.72
N GLU A 226 -9.04 -18.26 14.06
CA GLU A 226 -7.81 -18.17 14.86
C GLU A 226 -8.13 -18.04 16.36
N ASP A 227 -7.60 -18.95 17.18
CA ASP A 227 -7.66 -18.97 18.66
C ASP A 227 -9.05 -18.77 19.30
N TRP A 228 -10.10 -18.98 18.51
CA TRP A 228 -11.49 -18.75 18.92
C TRP A 228 -11.87 -19.66 20.10
N ASN A 229 -11.35 -20.88 20.10
CA ASN A 229 -11.61 -21.89 21.13
C ASN A 229 -11.02 -21.47 22.48
N ASP A 230 -9.79 -20.97 22.46
CA ASP A 230 -9.10 -20.55 23.69
C ASP A 230 -9.72 -19.27 24.26
N ILE A 231 -10.13 -18.32 23.40
CA ILE A 231 -10.87 -17.12 23.80
C ILE A 231 -12.20 -17.50 24.46
N MET A 232 -12.91 -18.48 23.88
CA MET A 232 -14.16 -18.99 24.45
C MET A 232 -13.92 -19.62 25.83
N HIS A 233 -12.91 -20.47 25.97
CA HIS A 233 -12.58 -21.11 27.24
C HIS A 233 -12.21 -20.09 28.33
N ASP A 234 -11.38 -19.09 28.02
CA ASP A 234 -11.01 -18.03 28.96
C ASP A 234 -12.23 -17.21 29.42
N CYS A 235 -13.13 -16.90 28.49
CA CYS A 235 -14.38 -16.19 28.80
C CYS A 235 -15.27 -17.04 29.71
N MET A 236 -15.40 -18.35 29.47
CA MET A 236 -16.21 -19.27 30.30
C MET A 236 -15.62 -19.50 31.69
N VAL A 237 -14.29 -19.61 31.83
CA VAL A 237 -13.62 -19.81 33.12
C VAL A 237 -13.79 -18.58 34.01
N SER A 238 -13.62 -17.38 33.45
CA SER A 238 -13.89 -16.13 34.16
C SER A 238 -15.37 -15.97 34.53
N PHE A 239 -16.28 -16.52 33.72
CA PHE A 239 -17.71 -16.44 33.91
C PHE A 239 -18.22 -17.20 35.15
N ARG A 240 -17.55 -18.30 35.55
CA ARG A 240 -17.92 -19.10 36.73
C ARG A 240 -17.85 -18.29 38.04
N GLN A 241 -17.12 -17.18 38.06
CA GLN A 241 -16.89 -16.37 39.27
C GLN A 241 -17.87 -15.19 39.43
N GLN A 242 -18.68 -14.84 38.41
CA GLN A 242 -19.47 -13.60 38.39
C GLN A 242 -20.98 -13.84 38.13
N LEU A 243 -21.75 -13.95 39.22
CA LEU A 243 -23.23 -13.85 39.38
C LEU A 243 -24.21 -14.70 38.52
N LEU A 244 -25.16 -15.29 39.26
CA LEU A 244 -26.27 -16.21 38.95
C LEU A 244 -27.43 -15.68 38.07
N ILE A 245 -27.25 -14.60 37.30
CA ILE A 245 -28.38 -13.97 36.58
C ILE A 245 -28.05 -13.98 35.07
N ILE A 246 -28.68 -14.93 34.38
CA ILE A 246 -28.65 -15.19 32.93
C ILE A 246 -27.48 -16.05 32.39
N PRO A 247 -27.22 -17.27 32.92
CA PRO A 247 -26.31 -18.22 32.28
C PRO A 247 -26.82 -18.69 30.91
N HIS A 248 -28.15 -18.86 30.74
CA HIS A 248 -28.73 -19.42 29.51
C HIS A 248 -28.64 -18.50 28.28
N VAL A 249 -28.94 -17.20 28.42
CA VAL A 249 -28.88 -16.27 27.26
C VAL A 249 -27.43 -16.01 26.84
N ARG A 250 -26.47 -16.01 27.77
CA ARG A 250 -25.06 -15.77 27.45
C ARG A 250 -24.40 -16.99 26.79
N LEU A 251 -24.76 -18.20 27.20
CA LEU A 251 -24.34 -19.42 26.50
C LEU A 251 -24.97 -19.53 25.11
N LEU A 252 -26.22 -19.10 24.95
CA LEU A 252 -26.91 -19.05 23.65
C LEU A 252 -26.27 -18.03 22.70
N ILE A 253 -25.90 -16.83 23.18
CA ILE A 253 -25.17 -15.81 22.39
C ILE A 253 -23.79 -16.32 21.97
N PHE A 254 -23.08 -17.02 22.88
CA PHE A 254 -21.81 -17.67 22.56
C PHE A 254 -21.99 -18.80 21.54
N SER A 255 -22.94 -19.70 21.77
CA SER A 255 -23.23 -20.79 20.84
C SER A 255 -23.67 -20.27 19.47
N SER A 256 -24.48 -19.20 19.40
CA SER A 256 -24.96 -18.61 18.15
C SER A 256 -23.89 -17.82 17.40
N LEU A 257 -22.98 -17.14 18.10
CA LEU A 257 -21.84 -16.47 17.49
C LEU A 257 -20.86 -17.49 16.90
N PHE A 258 -20.59 -18.58 17.62
CA PHE A 258 -19.59 -19.57 17.21
C PHE A 258 -20.14 -20.56 16.16
N HIS A 259 -21.43 -20.91 16.19
CA HIS A 259 -22.09 -21.62 15.08
C HIS A 259 -22.21 -20.79 13.81
N LEU A 260 -22.09 -19.46 13.88
CA LEU A 260 -22.04 -18.60 12.70
C LEU A 260 -20.64 -18.53 12.09
N ILE A 261 -19.62 -18.94 12.86
CA ILE A 261 -18.20 -18.87 12.49
C ILE A 261 -17.69 -20.23 11.98
N THR A 262 -18.25 -21.35 12.45
CA THR A 262 -17.98 -22.73 11.98
C THR A 262 -19.04 -23.22 11.00
#